data_AF-A0A5K0YZL7-F1
#
_entry.id   AF-A0A5K0YZL7-F1
#
_cell.length_a   1.000
_cell.length_b   1.000
_cell.length_c   1.000
_cell.angle_alpha   90.00
_cell.angle_beta   90.00
_cell.angle_gamma   90.00
#
_symmetry.space_group_name_H-M   'P 1'
#
loop_
_entity.id
_entity.type
_entity.pdbx_description
1 polymer ?
#
loop_
_entity_poly.entity_id
_entity_poly.type
_entity_poly.pdbx_seq_one_letter_code
_entity_poly.pdbx_strand_id
1 'polypeptide(L)'
;ANKIWQELENYKKKLAHAEAVFVENEKVRPKHRTGFLGLIGQKVDTIEFCNQQIKELTPKLEAEQKTTLKEKQLASAIVFFNSWPAAVSASQTIHSQPLDKWSVMAAPEPRELLWENLSIPFFVRLVRQYAIYVVVFFTIFFYMIPITFISAFTTLANLRKYLPFLKPIVDQAEIKTVLEAYLPQIALLVFLAILPMILLALSKLEGIPSLSHAIRATSGKYFYFTVLNVFIGVTLASGLFKSFKQFVKHANTIVPTLGKSLPGSTNFFITYVAL
;
A
#
# COMPACT_ATOMS: atom_id res chain seq x y z
N ALA A 1 -23.37 2.47 6.25
CA ALA A 1 -23.48 0.98 6.40
C ALA A 1 -22.15 0.22 6.57
N ASN A 2 -21.24 0.14 5.59
CA ASN A 2 -20.08 -0.80 5.64
C ASN A 2 -19.13 -0.55 6.84
N LYS A 3 -18.78 0.71 7.11
CA LYS A 3 -17.94 1.08 8.28
C LYS A 3 -18.56 0.63 9.62
N ILE A 4 -19.87 0.83 9.77
CA ILE A 4 -20.63 0.43 10.98
C ILE A 4 -20.60 -1.10 11.13
N TRP A 5 -20.73 -1.84 10.02
CA TRP A 5 -20.66 -3.29 10.02
C TRP A 5 -19.26 -3.79 10.42
N GLN A 6 -18.19 -3.19 9.90
CA GLN A 6 -16.81 -3.53 10.28
C GLN A 6 -16.54 -3.25 11.76
N GLU A 7 -17.02 -2.11 12.27
CA GLU A 7 -16.94 -1.79 13.71
C GLU A 7 -17.68 -2.83 14.55
N LEU A 8 -18.91 -3.19 14.17
CA LEU A 8 -19.72 -4.21 14.84
C LEU A 8 -19.01 -5.58 14.84
N GLU A 9 -18.43 -5.99 13.71
CA GLU A 9 -17.68 -7.25 13.62
C GLU A 9 -16.42 -7.23 14.49
N ASN A 10 -15.72 -6.09 14.55
CA ASN A 10 -14.58 -5.91 15.46
C ASN A 10 -15.00 -6.03 16.93
N TYR A 11 -16.15 -5.46 17.32
CA TYR A 11 -16.68 -5.60 18.68
C TYR A 11 -17.09 -7.05 18.99
N LYS A 12 -17.70 -7.76 18.03
CA LYS A 12 -18.02 -9.19 18.18
C LYS A 12 -16.77 -10.05 18.35
N LYS A 13 -15.71 -9.81 17.57
CA LYS A 13 -14.41 -10.51 17.71
C LYS A 13 -13.78 -10.24 19.07
N LYS A 14 -13.80 -8.98 19.53
CA LYS A 14 -13.30 -8.60 20.87
C LYS A 14 -14.10 -9.27 21.99
N LEU A 15 -15.42 -9.33 21.85
CA LEU A 15 -16.31 -10.01 22.79
C LEU A 15 -16.00 -11.51 22.86
N ALA A 16 -15.91 -12.19 21.71
CA ALA A 16 -15.59 -13.62 21.67
C ALA A 16 -14.22 -13.93 22.33
N HIS A 17 -13.22 -13.08 22.08
CA HIS A 17 -11.92 -13.20 22.74
C HIS A 17 -12.01 -12.98 24.26
N ALA A 18 -12.75 -11.95 24.70
CA ALA A 18 -12.94 -11.66 26.12
C ALA A 18 -13.71 -12.77 26.85
N GLU A 19 -14.71 -13.36 26.22
CA GLU A 19 -15.45 -14.52 26.73
C GLU A 19 -14.56 -15.76 26.84
N ALA A 20 -13.73 -16.04 25.83
CA ALA A 20 -12.77 -17.16 25.88
C ALA A 20 -11.79 -17.01 27.05
N VAL A 21 -11.24 -15.81 27.26
CA VAL A 21 -10.34 -15.51 28.39
C VAL A 21 -11.06 -15.65 29.74
N PHE A 22 -12.34 -15.28 29.81
CA PHE A 22 -13.14 -15.42 31.02
C PHE A 22 -13.46 -16.89 31.34
N VAL A 23 -13.71 -17.71 30.33
CA VAL A 23 -13.91 -19.17 30.50
C VAL A 23 -12.65 -19.85 31.01
N GLU A 24 -11.47 -19.47 30.51
CA GLU A 24 -10.19 -20.00 31.02
C GLU A 24 -9.87 -19.53 32.44
N ASN A 25 -10.25 -18.31 32.80
CA ASN A 25 -9.99 -17.70 34.10
C ASN A 25 -11.29 -17.18 34.75
N GLU A 26 -12.14 -18.11 35.23
CA GLU A 26 -13.48 -17.83 35.80
C GLU A 26 -13.50 -16.73 36.89
N LYS A 27 -12.36 -16.47 37.54
CA LYS A 27 -12.26 -15.52 38.66
C LYS A 27 -12.02 -14.06 38.23
N VAL A 28 -11.56 -13.79 37.02
CA VAL A 28 -11.14 -12.42 36.61
C VAL A 28 -11.82 -12.01 35.31
N ARG A 29 -12.71 -11.02 35.40
CA ARG A 29 -13.29 -10.39 34.20
C ARG A 29 -12.26 -9.51 33.50
N PRO A 30 -12.08 -9.64 32.17
CA PRO A 30 -11.11 -8.86 31.41
C PRO A 30 -11.54 -7.39 31.34
N LYS A 31 -10.68 -6.48 31.81
CA LYS A 31 -10.89 -5.03 31.77
C LYS A 31 -9.95 -4.39 30.77
N HIS A 32 -10.45 -3.41 30.01
CA HIS A 32 -9.62 -2.57 29.15
C HIS A 32 -9.90 -1.09 29.42
N ARG A 33 -9.03 -0.20 28.92
CA ARG A 33 -9.27 1.24 28.93
C ARG A 33 -9.80 1.69 27.58
N THR A 34 -10.72 2.64 27.58
CA THR A 34 -11.46 3.08 26.38
C THR A 34 -10.67 3.97 25.42
N GLY A 35 -9.54 4.55 25.84
CA GLY A 35 -8.78 5.53 25.05
C GLY A 35 -7.69 4.94 24.16
N PHE A 36 -6.89 5.83 23.58
CA PHE A 36 -5.88 5.51 22.57
C PHE A 36 -4.91 4.42 23.04
N LEU A 37 -4.80 3.35 22.23
CA LEU A 37 -3.96 2.16 22.49
C LEU A 37 -4.20 1.48 23.86
N GLY A 38 -5.35 1.71 24.51
CA GLY A 38 -5.67 1.14 25.83
C GLY A 38 -4.88 1.75 27.00
N LEU A 39 -4.18 2.87 26.78
CA LEU A 39 -3.35 3.53 27.80
C LEU A 39 -4.11 4.63 28.56
N ILE A 40 -5.03 5.30 27.88
CA ILE A 40 -5.76 6.48 28.38
C ILE A 40 -7.24 6.10 28.57
N GLY A 41 -7.93 6.71 29.54
CA GLY A 41 -9.38 6.55 29.72
C GLY A 41 -9.81 5.66 30.90
N GLN A 42 -11.13 5.52 31.05
CA GLN A 42 -11.75 4.77 32.14
C GLN A 42 -11.55 3.26 31.95
N LYS A 43 -11.28 2.55 33.04
CA LYS A 43 -11.23 1.08 33.05
C LYS A 43 -12.67 0.55 33.06
N VAL A 44 -13.06 -0.12 31.99
CA VAL A 44 -14.40 -0.71 31.82
C VAL A 44 -14.29 -2.23 31.69
N ASP A 45 -15.36 -2.93 32.08
CA ASP A 45 -15.50 -4.35 31.79
C ASP A 45 -15.66 -4.52 30.28
N THR A 46 -14.79 -5.32 29.67
CA THR A 46 -14.73 -5.48 28.21
C THR A 46 -15.98 -6.17 27.68
N ILE A 47 -16.55 -7.10 28.43
CA ILE A 47 -17.72 -7.87 28.00
C ILE A 47 -18.96 -6.97 27.98
N GLU A 48 -19.20 -6.26 29.08
CA GLU A 48 -20.35 -5.35 29.21
C GLU A 48 -20.26 -4.18 28.21
N PHE A 49 -19.08 -3.60 28.06
CA PHE A 49 -18.86 -2.52 27.09
C PHE A 49 -19.10 -2.98 25.65
N CYS A 50 -18.54 -4.12 25.23
CA CYS A 50 -18.75 -4.65 23.89
C CYS A 50 -20.24 -4.99 23.65
N ASN A 51 -20.93 -5.57 24.64
CA ASN A 51 -22.37 -5.86 24.54
C ASN A 51 -23.20 -4.58 24.35
N GLN A 52 -22.89 -3.53 25.12
CA GLN A 52 -23.56 -2.23 24.96
C GLN A 52 -23.31 -1.64 23.57
N GLN A 53 -22.06 -1.63 23.11
CA GLN A 53 -21.72 -1.11 21.77
C GLN A 53 -22.41 -1.90 20.65
N ILE A 54 -22.48 -3.23 20.76
CA ILE A 54 -23.22 -4.07 19.80
C ILE A 54 -24.71 -3.71 19.81
N LYS A 55 -25.31 -3.53 21.00
CA LYS A 55 -26.72 -3.15 21.15
C LYS A 55 -27.03 -1.77 20.57
N GLU A 56 -26.10 -0.82 20.66
CA GLU A 56 -26.22 0.52 20.09
C GLU A 56 -25.99 0.55 18.57
N LEU A 57 -25.04 -0.25 18.05
CA LEU A 57 -24.66 -0.25 16.63
C LEU A 57 -25.64 -1.05 15.76
N THR A 58 -26.26 -2.10 16.29
CA THR A 58 -27.22 -2.94 15.56
C THR A 58 -28.40 -2.14 14.98
N PRO A 59 -29.16 -1.34 15.76
CA PRO A 59 -30.28 -0.56 15.19
C PRO A 59 -29.80 0.54 14.23
N LYS A 60 -28.62 1.13 14.46
CA LYS A 60 -28.02 2.11 13.54
C LYS A 60 -27.71 1.45 12.19
N LEU A 61 -27.17 0.23 12.20
CA LEU A 61 -26.91 -0.54 10.99
C LEU A 61 -28.20 -0.86 10.23
N GLU A 62 -29.25 -1.30 10.93
CA GLU A 62 -30.55 -1.59 10.31
C GLU A 62 -31.20 -0.35 9.68
N ALA A 63 -31.14 0.80 10.37
CA ALA A 63 -31.66 2.07 9.83
C ALA A 63 -30.90 2.50 8.56
N GLU A 64 -29.57 2.41 8.59
CA GLU A 64 -28.70 2.68 7.44
C GLU A 64 -28.96 1.74 6.26
N GLN A 65 -29.16 0.45 6.53
CA GLN A 65 -29.48 -0.55 5.51
C GLN A 65 -30.83 -0.24 4.83
N LYS A 66 -31.88 0.05 5.60
CA LYS A 66 -33.20 0.41 5.08
C LYS A 66 -33.15 1.67 4.20
N THR A 67 -32.35 2.66 4.59
CA THR A 67 -32.17 3.89 3.82
C THR A 67 -31.41 3.61 2.53
N THR A 68 -30.32 2.84 2.61
CA THR A 68 -29.49 2.49 1.43
C THR A 68 -30.28 1.71 0.39
N LEU A 69 -31.13 0.75 0.81
CA LEU A 69 -31.97 -0.04 -0.10
C LEU A 69 -33.00 0.81 -0.87
N LYS A 70 -33.43 1.94 -0.30
CA LYS A 70 -34.40 2.84 -0.92
C LYS A 70 -33.76 3.85 -1.87
N GLU A 71 -32.58 4.37 -1.52
CA GLU A 71 -32.03 5.58 -2.15
C GLU A 71 -30.80 5.33 -3.02
N LYS A 72 -30.04 4.25 -2.80
CA LYS A 72 -28.70 4.06 -3.37
C LYS A 72 -28.58 2.77 -4.17
N GLN A 73 -29.32 2.69 -5.27
CA GLN A 73 -28.98 1.71 -6.31
C GLN A 73 -27.77 2.21 -7.10
N LEU A 74 -26.74 1.37 -7.19
CA LEU A 74 -25.53 1.67 -7.94
C LEU A 74 -25.73 1.29 -9.41
N ALA A 75 -25.07 2.02 -10.32
CA ALA A 75 -25.05 1.72 -11.76
C ALA A 75 -24.12 0.53 -12.09
N SER A 76 -24.15 -0.51 -11.27
CA SER A 76 -23.31 -1.71 -11.37
C SER A 76 -24.08 -2.91 -10.83
N ALA A 77 -24.05 -4.03 -11.54
CA ALA A 77 -24.73 -5.26 -11.15
C ALA A 77 -23.84 -6.48 -11.39
N ILE A 78 -24.10 -7.54 -10.62
CA ILE A 78 -23.51 -8.86 -10.83
C ILE A 78 -24.59 -9.74 -11.47
N VAL A 79 -24.27 -10.37 -12.60
CA VAL A 79 -25.20 -11.20 -13.36
C VAL A 79 -24.70 -12.64 -13.32
N PHE A 80 -25.61 -13.57 -13.03
CA PHE A 80 -25.34 -15.00 -13.05
C PHE A 80 -26.04 -15.62 -14.25
N PHE A 81 -25.40 -16.63 -14.85
CA PHE A 81 -25.92 -17.38 -15.98
C PHE A 81 -26.05 -18.85 -15.60
N ASN A 82 -27.00 -19.55 -16.22
CA ASN A 82 -27.21 -20.98 -16.00
C ASN A 82 -26.11 -21.84 -16.62
N SER A 83 -25.35 -21.31 -17.58
CA SER A 83 -24.26 -22.04 -18.25
C SER A 83 -22.98 -21.22 -18.31
N TRP A 84 -21.84 -21.90 -18.12
CA TRP A 84 -20.52 -21.28 -18.15
C TRP A 84 -20.17 -20.67 -19.52
N PRO A 85 -20.43 -21.34 -20.67
CA PRO A 85 -20.17 -20.75 -21.98
C PRO A 85 -20.95 -19.46 -22.24
N ALA A 86 -22.19 -19.36 -21.75
CA ALA A 86 -22.99 -18.14 -21.86
C ALA A 86 -22.37 -17.00 -21.04
N ALA A 87 -21.91 -17.28 -19.82
CA ALA A 87 -21.23 -16.29 -18.99
C ALA A 87 -19.93 -15.78 -19.62
N VAL A 88 -19.12 -16.68 -20.17
CA VAL A 88 -17.86 -16.31 -20.85
C VAL A 88 -18.14 -15.47 -22.09
N SER A 89 -19.07 -15.91 -22.93
CA SER A 89 -19.48 -15.17 -24.14
C SER A 89 -20.01 -13.77 -23.79
N ALA A 90 -20.88 -13.67 -22.77
CA ALA A 90 -21.38 -12.39 -22.28
C ALA A 90 -20.25 -11.49 -21.74
N SER A 91 -19.24 -12.05 -21.06
CA SER A 91 -18.13 -11.26 -20.52
C SER A 91 -17.17 -10.69 -21.57
N GLN A 92 -17.14 -11.31 -22.76
CA GLN A 92 -16.23 -10.95 -23.85
C GLN A 92 -16.89 -10.13 -24.96
N THR A 93 -18.21 -9.99 -24.92
CA THR A 93 -18.98 -9.28 -25.96
C THR A 93 -19.24 -7.83 -25.56
N ILE A 94 -19.23 -6.92 -26.53
CA ILE A 94 -19.64 -5.52 -26.36
C ILE A 94 -21.17 -5.45 -26.47
N HIS A 95 -21.85 -5.05 -25.39
CA HIS A 95 -23.33 -5.04 -25.32
C HIS A 95 -23.98 -3.74 -25.79
N SER A 96 -23.22 -2.67 -25.93
CA SER A 96 -23.70 -1.32 -26.20
C SER A 96 -22.85 -0.65 -27.26
N GLN A 97 -23.48 0.13 -28.15
CA GLN A 97 -22.76 0.93 -29.16
C GLN A 97 -21.83 1.96 -28.50
N PRO A 98 -22.28 2.78 -27.53
CA PRO A 98 -21.37 3.63 -26.79
C PRO A 98 -20.61 2.80 -25.74
N LEU A 99 -19.28 2.93 -25.75
CA LEU A 99 -18.32 2.17 -24.91
C LEU A 99 -18.38 2.51 -23.41
N ASP A 100 -18.99 3.65 -23.06
CA ASP A 100 -19.14 4.12 -21.68
C ASP A 100 -20.30 3.44 -20.93
N LYS A 101 -21.22 2.80 -21.66
CA LYS A 101 -22.39 2.11 -21.11
C LYS A 101 -22.23 0.60 -21.22
N TRP A 102 -22.75 -0.12 -20.23
CA TRP A 102 -22.73 -1.58 -20.19
C TRP A 102 -21.33 -2.19 -20.36
N SER A 103 -20.34 -1.61 -19.68
CA SER A 103 -19.02 -2.22 -19.58
C SER A 103 -19.11 -3.49 -18.73
N VAL A 104 -18.73 -4.61 -19.34
CA VAL A 104 -18.75 -5.93 -18.70
C VAL A 104 -17.32 -6.43 -18.53
N MET A 105 -17.08 -7.12 -17.42
CA MET A 105 -15.86 -7.87 -17.15
C MET A 105 -16.22 -9.20 -16.50
N ALA A 106 -15.32 -10.18 -16.60
CA ALA A 106 -15.46 -11.40 -15.82
C ALA A 106 -15.47 -11.06 -14.32
N ALA A 107 -16.49 -11.54 -13.60
CA ALA A 107 -16.61 -11.30 -12.17
C ALA A 107 -15.49 -12.06 -11.43
N PRO A 108 -14.64 -11.37 -10.65
CA PRO A 108 -13.65 -12.02 -9.80
C PRO A 108 -14.34 -12.69 -8.60
N GLU A 109 -13.56 -13.43 -7.79
CA GLU A 109 -14.07 -14.01 -6.56
C GLU A 109 -14.67 -12.93 -5.63
N PRO A 110 -15.79 -13.21 -4.92
CA PRO A 110 -16.43 -12.22 -4.04
C PRO A 110 -15.51 -11.60 -2.99
N ARG A 111 -14.47 -12.32 -2.56
CA ARG A 111 -13.47 -11.84 -1.59
C ARG A 111 -12.48 -10.84 -2.19
N GLU A 112 -12.29 -10.90 -3.51
CA GLU A 112 -11.37 -10.02 -4.24
C GLU A 112 -12.07 -8.76 -4.78
N LEU A 113 -13.40 -8.68 -4.69
CA LEU A 113 -14.17 -7.53 -5.12
C LEU A 113 -13.92 -6.31 -4.22
N LEU A 114 -13.49 -5.21 -4.83
CA LEU A 114 -13.39 -3.91 -4.19
C LEU A 114 -14.71 -3.16 -4.38
N TRP A 115 -15.64 -3.38 -3.45
CA TRP A 115 -17.02 -2.87 -3.51
C TRP A 115 -17.11 -1.35 -3.70
N GLU A 116 -16.21 -0.59 -3.09
CA GLU A 116 -16.18 0.87 -3.19
C GLU A 116 -15.88 1.35 -4.63
N ASN A 117 -15.13 0.55 -5.40
CA ASN A 117 -14.68 0.90 -6.74
C ASN A 117 -15.65 0.49 -7.85
N LEU A 118 -16.69 -0.30 -7.54
CA LEU A 118 -17.69 -0.76 -8.51
C LEU A 118 -18.57 0.37 -9.03
N SER A 119 -18.88 1.34 -8.18
CA SER A 119 -19.80 2.46 -8.48
C SER A 119 -19.18 3.58 -9.33
N ILE A 120 -17.88 3.52 -9.61
CA ILE A 120 -17.16 4.61 -10.27
C ILE A 120 -17.49 4.60 -11.76
N PRO A 121 -17.99 5.71 -12.33
CA PRO A 121 -18.30 5.78 -13.75
C PRO A 121 -17.01 5.77 -14.59
N PHE A 122 -17.12 5.30 -15.83
CA PHE A 122 -15.99 5.05 -16.72
C PHE A 122 -15.07 6.28 -16.88
N PHE A 123 -15.64 7.46 -17.15
CA PHE A 123 -14.84 8.68 -17.33
C PHE A 123 -14.07 9.10 -16.08
N VAL A 124 -14.68 9.00 -14.90
CA VAL A 124 -14.00 9.31 -13.63
C VAL A 124 -12.88 8.30 -13.36
N ARG A 125 -13.08 7.02 -13.70
CA ARG A 125 -12.03 6.00 -13.60
C ARG A 125 -10.85 6.34 -14.50
N LEU A 126 -11.10 6.76 -15.74
CA LEU A 126 -10.06 7.17 -16.68
C LEU A 126 -9.24 8.36 -16.15
N VAL A 127 -9.92 9.42 -15.67
CA VAL A 127 -9.25 10.60 -15.10
C VAL A 127 -8.40 10.23 -13.88
N ARG A 128 -8.93 9.38 -12.98
CA ARG A 128 -8.18 8.90 -11.80
C ARG A 128 -6.95 8.11 -12.20
N GLN A 129 -7.07 7.24 -13.20
CA GLN A 129 -5.95 6.45 -13.72
C GLN A 129 -4.84 7.35 -14.28
N TYR A 130 -5.17 8.35 -15.10
CA TYR A 130 -4.17 9.30 -15.60
C TYR A 130 -3.54 10.13 -14.49
N ALA A 131 -4.33 10.62 -13.54
CA ALA A 131 -3.80 11.35 -12.38
C ALA A 131 -2.80 10.51 -11.59
N ILE A 132 -3.08 9.21 -11.40
CA ILE A 132 -2.20 8.31 -10.66
C ILE A 132 -0.95 7.97 -11.48
N TYR A 133 -1.04 7.84 -12.81
CA TYR A 133 0.14 7.72 -13.65
C TYR A 133 1.06 8.94 -13.57
N VAL A 134 0.50 10.15 -13.50
CA VAL A 134 1.28 11.38 -13.28
C VAL A 134 1.95 11.37 -11.89
N VAL A 135 1.23 10.97 -10.84
CA VAL A 135 1.80 10.84 -9.48
C VAL A 135 2.92 9.80 -9.43
N VAL A 136 2.72 8.64 -10.09
CA VAL A 136 3.73 7.57 -10.15
C VAL A 136 4.94 8.04 -10.95
N PHE A 137 4.74 8.76 -12.06
CA PHE A 137 5.82 9.39 -12.81
C PHE A 137 6.65 10.30 -11.91
N PHE A 138 6.03 11.24 -11.19
CA PHE A 138 6.76 12.10 -10.26
C PHE A 138 7.45 11.32 -9.14
N THR A 139 6.79 10.29 -8.60
CA THR A 139 7.39 9.40 -7.60
C THR A 139 8.66 8.73 -8.13
N ILE A 140 8.67 8.28 -9.38
CA ILE A 140 9.83 7.65 -10.03
C ILE A 140 10.96 8.67 -10.23
N PHE A 141 10.67 9.83 -10.82
CA PHE A 141 11.69 10.83 -11.17
C PHE A 141 12.28 11.53 -9.94
N PHE A 142 11.45 11.81 -8.93
CA PHE A 142 11.87 12.48 -7.71
C PHE A 142 12.26 11.51 -6.59
N TYR A 143 12.36 10.20 -6.86
CA TYR A 143 12.63 9.18 -5.84
C TYR A 143 13.97 9.38 -5.09
N MET A 144 14.96 9.99 -5.73
CA MET A 144 16.25 10.31 -5.09
C MET A 144 16.10 11.31 -3.94
N ILE A 145 15.13 12.22 -3.99
CA ILE A 145 14.91 13.23 -2.95
C ILE A 145 14.52 12.60 -1.60
N PRO A 146 13.48 11.74 -1.51
CA PRO A 146 13.12 11.10 -0.25
C PRO A 146 14.19 10.12 0.23
N ILE A 147 14.90 9.40 -0.66
CA ILE A 147 16.05 8.56 -0.26
C ILE A 147 17.12 9.41 0.43
N THR A 148 17.58 10.46 -0.23
CA THR A 148 18.68 11.30 0.29
C THR A 148 18.27 12.01 1.58
N PHE A 149 17.00 12.43 1.67
CA PHE A 149 16.43 12.96 2.90
C PHE A 149 16.47 11.93 4.03
N ILE A 150 15.94 10.72 3.81
CA ILE A 150 15.96 9.64 4.83
C ILE A 150 17.40 9.33 5.24
N SER A 151 18.30 9.15 4.28
CA SER A 151 19.72 8.90 4.53
C SER A 151 20.36 9.99 5.40
N ALA A 152 20.09 11.26 5.12
CA ALA A 152 20.59 12.40 5.90
C ALA A 152 20.01 12.44 7.33
N PHE A 153 18.71 12.13 7.50
CA PHE A 153 18.06 12.05 8.81
C PHE A 153 18.52 10.84 9.64
N THR A 154 18.84 9.72 8.99
CA THR A 154 19.30 8.49 9.63
C THR A 154 20.78 8.50 9.99
N THR A 155 21.45 9.64 9.89
CA THR A 155 22.81 9.80 10.41
C THR A 155 22.79 9.75 11.94
N LEU A 156 23.78 9.05 12.52
CA LEU A 156 23.87 8.83 13.97
C LEU A 156 23.84 10.15 14.77
N ALA A 157 24.46 11.20 14.24
CA ALA A 157 24.49 12.53 14.83
C ALA A 157 23.08 13.16 14.93
N ASN A 158 22.27 13.04 13.88
CA ASN A 158 20.90 13.55 13.85
C ASN A 158 19.97 12.71 14.74
N LEU A 159 20.11 11.39 14.72
CA LEU A 159 19.34 10.50 15.59
C LEU A 159 19.59 10.78 17.08
N ARG A 160 20.85 11.02 17.48
CA ARG A 160 21.24 11.37 18.86
C ARG A 160 20.59 12.68 19.34
N LYS A 161 20.34 13.60 18.41
CA LYS A 161 19.72 14.91 18.68
C LYS A 161 18.19 14.80 18.82
N TYR A 162 17.53 14.04 17.95
CA TYR A 162 16.07 13.95 17.91
C TYR A 162 15.47 12.82 18.78
N LEU A 163 16.21 11.74 19.04
CA LEU A 163 15.74 10.59 19.82
C LEU A 163 16.65 10.35 21.04
N PRO A 164 16.53 11.16 22.11
CA PRO A 164 17.43 11.12 23.26
C PRO A 164 17.37 9.80 24.06
N PHE A 165 16.32 8.99 23.89
CA PHE A 165 16.19 7.69 24.54
C PHE A 165 17.10 6.60 23.95
N LEU A 166 17.67 6.79 22.76
CA LEU A 166 18.66 5.86 22.18
C LEU A 166 20.10 6.13 22.66
N LYS A 167 20.37 7.28 23.29
CA LYS A 167 21.72 7.66 23.77
C LYS A 167 22.45 6.55 24.57
N PRO A 168 21.84 5.89 25.57
CA PRO A 168 22.55 4.88 26.37
C PRO A 168 22.92 3.61 25.60
N ILE A 169 22.20 3.29 24.51
CA ILE A 169 22.47 2.11 23.66
C ILE A 169 23.50 2.46 22.58
N VAL A 170 23.48 3.69 22.09
CA VAL A 170 24.34 4.18 21.00
C VAL A 170 25.75 4.58 21.48
N ASP A 171 25.93 4.88 22.77
CA ASP A 171 27.24 5.26 23.33
C ASP A 171 28.20 4.06 23.58
N GLN A 172 27.74 2.80 23.41
CA GLN A 172 28.64 1.64 23.40
C GLN A 172 29.45 1.58 22.09
N ALA A 173 30.78 1.53 22.20
CA ALA A 173 31.71 1.67 21.07
C ALA A 173 31.52 0.63 19.96
N GLU A 174 31.22 -0.63 20.32
CA GLU A 174 31.02 -1.73 19.37
C GLU A 174 29.67 -1.63 18.65
N ILE A 175 28.61 -1.22 19.35
CA ILE A 175 27.28 -1.05 18.76
C ILE A 175 27.24 0.20 17.88
N LYS A 176 27.98 1.25 18.26
CA LYS A 176 28.03 2.50 17.51
C LYS A 176 28.55 2.31 16.08
N THR A 177 29.68 1.62 15.91
CA THR A 177 30.31 1.40 14.60
C THR A 177 29.45 0.51 13.71
N VAL A 178 28.83 -0.52 14.28
CA VAL A 178 27.88 -1.39 13.57
C VAL A 178 26.63 -0.59 13.16
N LEU A 179 26.02 0.15 14.10
CA LEU A 179 24.82 0.92 13.81
C LEU A 179 25.10 2.02 12.79
N GLU A 180 26.24 2.71 12.85
CA GLU A 180 26.60 3.75 11.87
C GLU A 180 26.81 3.18 10.45
N ALA A 181 27.30 1.94 10.33
CA ALA A 181 27.45 1.25 9.05
C ALA A 181 26.13 0.73 8.47
N TYR A 182 25.25 0.17 9.30
CA TYR A 182 24.03 -0.53 8.84
C TYR A 182 22.74 0.30 8.93
N LEU A 183 22.66 1.32 9.78
CA LEU A 183 21.44 2.10 10.00
C LEU A 183 20.92 2.79 8.73
N PRO A 184 21.76 3.44 7.89
CA PRO A 184 21.29 3.99 6.61
C PRO A 184 20.77 2.89 5.68
N GLN A 185 21.42 1.73 5.66
CA GLN A 185 21.02 0.59 4.80
C GLN A 185 19.67 0.01 5.24
N ILE A 186 19.47 -0.20 6.54
CA ILE A 186 18.20 -0.68 7.10
C ILE A 186 17.07 0.32 6.85
N ALA A 187 17.32 1.63 7.06
CA ALA A 187 16.31 2.65 6.81
C ALA A 187 15.88 2.72 5.33
N LEU A 188 16.85 2.58 4.41
CA LEU A 188 16.55 2.48 2.98
C LEU A 188 15.75 1.22 2.64
N LEU A 189 16.09 0.08 3.24
CA LEU A 189 15.37 -1.18 3.04
C LEU A 189 13.92 -1.09 3.53
N VAL A 190 13.69 -0.49 4.69
CA VAL A 190 12.34 -0.23 5.22
C VAL A 190 11.55 0.69 4.28
N PHE A 191 12.18 1.74 3.75
CA PHE A 191 11.52 2.63 2.80
C PHE A 191 11.15 1.92 1.49
N LEU A 192 12.03 1.06 0.99
CA LEU A 192 11.76 0.23 -0.19
C LEU A 192 10.64 -0.78 0.09
N ALA A 193 10.56 -1.33 1.29
CA ALA A 193 9.47 -2.24 1.70
C ALA A 193 8.10 -1.54 1.83
N ILE A 194 8.09 -0.26 2.20
CA ILE A 194 6.85 0.55 2.28
C ILE A 194 6.35 0.95 0.89
N LEU A 195 7.24 1.10 -0.10
CA LEU A 195 6.89 1.57 -1.44
C LEU A 195 5.80 0.72 -2.12
N PRO A 196 5.87 -0.64 -2.15
CA PRO A 196 4.79 -1.47 -2.68
C PRO A 196 3.44 -1.22 -2.01
N MET A 197 3.42 -0.96 -0.69
CA MET A 197 2.19 -0.66 0.04
C MET A 197 1.58 0.67 -0.41
N ILE A 198 2.41 1.70 -0.62
CA ILE A 198 1.97 3.00 -1.17
C ILE A 198 1.44 2.83 -2.59
N LEU A 199 2.17 2.11 -3.46
CA LEU A 199 1.75 1.86 -4.84
C LEU A 199 0.44 1.04 -4.91
N LEU A 200 0.22 0.13 -3.96
CA LEU A 200 -1.03 -0.61 -3.84
C LEU A 200 -2.19 0.29 -3.43
N ALA A 201 -1.96 1.19 -2.45
CA ALA A 201 -2.95 2.18 -2.06
C ALA A 201 -3.32 3.09 -3.24
N LEU A 202 -2.33 3.59 -3.98
CA LEU A 202 -2.56 4.37 -5.20
C LEU A 202 -3.33 3.54 -6.24
N SER A 203 -2.97 2.29 -6.48
CA SER A 203 -3.67 1.43 -7.45
C SER A 203 -5.12 1.14 -7.04
N LYS A 204 -5.43 1.08 -5.73
CA LYS A 204 -6.82 0.99 -5.26
C LYS A 204 -7.60 2.29 -5.55
N LEU A 205 -6.95 3.46 -5.47
CA LEU A 205 -7.56 4.75 -5.78
C LEU A 205 -7.82 4.96 -7.29
N GLU A 206 -7.18 4.19 -8.18
CA GLU A 206 -7.46 4.19 -9.62
C GLU A 206 -8.89 3.77 -9.95
N GLY A 207 -9.58 3.12 -9.00
CA GLY A 207 -10.94 2.63 -9.20
C GLY A 207 -10.99 1.25 -9.84
N ILE A 208 -9.95 0.43 -9.68
CA ILE A 208 -9.93 -0.96 -10.14
C ILE A 208 -10.92 -1.78 -9.28
N PRO A 209 -11.87 -2.52 -9.89
CA PRO A 209 -12.92 -3.24 -9.16
C PRO A 209 -12.46 -4.57 -8.52
N SER A 210 -11.30 -5.10 -8.90
CA SER A 210 -10.73 -6.34 -8.38
C SER A 210 -9.39 -6.10 -7.72
N LEU A 211 -9.21 -6.71 -6.55
CA LEU A 211 -7.95 -6.70 -5.82
C LEU A 211 -6.82 -7.35 -6.62
N SER A 212 -7.07 -8.47 -7.29
CA SER A 212 -6.09 -9.15 -8.14
C SER A 212 -5.61 -8.26 -9.29
N HIS A 213 -6.54 -7.55 -9.94
CA HIS A 213 -6.17 -6.56 -10.96
C HIS A 213 -5.40 -5.37 -10.36
N ALA A 214 -5.75 -4.91 -9.16
CA ALA A 214 -5.03 -3.84 -8.48
C ALA A 214 -3.60 -4.24 -8.08
N ILE A 215 -3.40 -5.48 -7.61
CA ILE A 215 -2.07 -6.04 -7.35
C ILE A 215 -1.26 -6.11 -8.64
N ARG A 216 -1.84 -6.65 -9.72
CA ARG A 216 -1.16 -6.69 -11.03
C ARG A 216 -0.73 -5.29 -11.50
N ALA A 217 -1.62 -4.30 -11.38
CA ALA A 217 -1.30 -2.91 -11.73
C ALA A 217 -0.19 -2.33 -10.83
N THR A 218 -0.19 -2.68 -9.55
CA THR A 218 0.85 -2.30 -8.57
C THR A 218 2.20 -2.89 -8.95
N SER A 219 2.24 -4.18 -9.27
CA SER A 219 3.47 -4.88 -9.69
C SER A 219 4.03 -4.27 -10.98
N GLY A 220 3.16 -3.91 -11.94
CA GLY A 220 3.58 -3.20 -13.15
C GLY A 220 4.24 -1.85 -12.84
N LYS A 221 3.63 -1.03 -11.96
CA LYS A 221 4.22 0.24 -11.50
C LYS A 221 5.55 0.03 -10.78
N TYR A 222 5.63 -0.97 -9.90
CA TYR A 222 6.85 -1.31 -9.17
C TYR A 222 7.96 -1.82 -10.09
N PHE A 223 7.62 -2.55 -11.15
CA PHE A 223 8.55 -2.97 -12.18
C PHE A 223 9.16 -1.76 -12.89
N TYR A 224 8.34 -0.83 -13.40
CA TYR A 224 8.84 0.39 -14.04
C TYR A 224 9.72 1.21 -13.10
N PHE A 225 9.29 1.32 -11.84
CA PHE A 225 10.07 1.97 -10.80
C PHE A 225 11.46 1.32 -10.63
N THR A 226 11.51 -0.01 -10.54
CA THR A 226 12.76 -0.76 -10.34
C THR A 226 13.68 -0.64 -11.55
N VAL A 227 13.13 -0.75 -12.77
CA VAL A 227 13.91 -0.60 -14.01
C VAL A 227 14.49 0.81 -14.13
N LEU A 228 13.71 1.85 -13.86
CA LEU A 228 14.18 3.24 -14.02
C LEU A 228 15.14 3.67 -12.91
N ASN A 229 14.86 3.33 -11.65
CA ASN A 229 15.69 3.78 -10.52
C ASN A 229 16.83 2.82 -10.19
N VAL A 230 16.57 1.51 -10.08
CA VAL A 230 17.58 0.54 -9.66
C VAL A 230 18.46 0.12 -10.84
N PHE A 231 17.86 -0.22 -11.98
CA PHE A 231 18.65 -0.66 -13.13
C PHE A 231 19.28 0.52 -13.89
N ILE A 232 18.46 1.40 -14.47
CA ILE A 232 18.94 2.56 -15.23
C ILE A 232 19.65 3.53 -14.29
N GLY A 233 19.03 3.94 -13.18
CA GLY A 233 19.62 4.90 -12.25
C GLY A 233 21.03 4.52 -11.78
N VAL A 234 21.27 3.28 -11.35
CA VAL A 234 22.60 2.83 -10.93
C VAL A 234 23.58 2.74 -12.10
N THR A 235 23.12 2.26 -13.27
CA THR A 235 23.93 2.17 -14.48
C THR A 235 24.36 3.56 -15.00
N LEU A 236 23.46 4.54 -14.98
CA LEU A 236 23.79 5.92 -15.35
C LEU A 236 24.66 6.59 -14.28
N ALA A 237 24.43 6.32 -13.00
CA ALA A 237 25.23 6.87 -11.89
C ALA A 237 26.68 6.33 -11.89
N SER A 238 26.89 5.06 -12.22
CA SER A 238 28.23 4.44 -12.24
C SER A 238 29.14 5.02 -13.33
N GLY A 239 28.57 5.39 -14.49
CA GLY A 239 29.32 5.78 -15.68
C GLY A 239 29.11 7.19 -16.22
N LEU A 240 27.84 7.62 -16.32
CA LEU A 240 27.49 8.81 -17.08
C LEU A 240 27.65 10.10 -16.28
N PHE A 241 27.32 10.11 -14.98
CA PHE A 241 27.44 11.31 -14.16
C PHE A 241 28.88 11.82 -14.09
N LYS A 242 29.87 10.92 -14.02
CA LYS A 242 31.30 11.28 -14.04
C LYS A 242 31.74 11.88 -15.37
N SER A 243 31.08 11.50 -16.46
CA SER A 243 31.43 11.87 -17.84
C SER A 243 30.50 12.95 -18.42
N PHE A 244 29.51 13.44 -17.67
CA PHE A 244 28.47 14.36 -18.13
C PHE A 244 29.04 15.66 -18.71
N LYS A 245 30.07 16.22 -18.06
CA LYS A 245 30.80 17.40 -18.57
C LYS A 245 31.50 17.17 -19.91
N GLN A 246 31.88 15.93 -20.21
CA GLN A 246 32.56 15.55 -21.44
C GLN A 246 31.57 15.33 -22.59
N PHE A 247 30.36 14.84 -22.30
CA PHE A 247 29.29 14.64 -23.28
C PHE A 247 28.68 15.93 -23.80
N VAL A 248 28.56 16.96 -22.96
CA VAL A 248 28.09 18.29 -23.39
C VAL A 248 29.04 18.90 -24.44
N LYS A 249 30.33 18.55 -24.38
CA LYS A 249 31.34 19.04 -25.33
C LYS A 249 31.51 18.13 -26.55
N HIS A 250 31.32 16.82 -26.41
CA HIS A 250 31.49 15.86 -27.50
C HIS A 250 30.41 14.76 -27.45
N ALA A 251 29.36 14.89 -28.27
CA ALA A 251 28.26 13.92 -28.32
C ALA A 251 28.69 12.53 -28.84
N ASN A 252 29.72 12.45 -29.69
CA ASN A 252 30.21 11.19 -30.26
C ASN A 252 30.85 10.24 -29.23
N THR A 253 31.15 10.69 -28.01
CA THR A 253 31.76 9.84 -26.98
C THR A 253 30.74 9.14 -26.07
N ILE A 254 29.43 9.40 -26.23
CA ILE A 254 28.38 8.87 -25.34
C ILE A 254 28.32 7.33 -25.38
N VAL A 255 28.19 6.76 -26.58
CA VAL A 255 28.06 5.30 -26.78
C VAL A 255 29.28 4.52 -26.28
N PRO A 256 30.54 4.87 -26.66
CA PRO A 256 31.71 4.13 -26.19
C PRO A 256 31.97 4.28 -24.68
N THR A 257 31.65 5.44 -24.09
CA THR A 257 31.79 5.63 -22.63
C THR A 257 30.73 4.86 -21.85
N LEU A 258 29.49 4.78 -22.36
CA LEU A 258 28.46 3.93 -21.76
C LEU A 258 28.88 2.45 -21.76
N GLY A 259 29.40 1.97 -22.91
CA GLY A 259 29.91 0.60 -23.05
C GLY A 259 31.04 0.26 -22.07
N LYS A 260 31.96 1.19 -21.82
CA LYS A 260 33.05 1.01 -20.84
C LYS A 260 32.59 1.07 -19.38
N SER A 261 31.45 1.71 -19.09
CA SER A 261 30.98 1.93 -17.73
C SER A 261 30.07 0.82 -17.20
N LEU A 262 29.39 0.10 -18.10
CA LEU A 262 28.49 -1.01 -17.75
C LEU A 262 29.16 -2.10 -16.88
N PRO A 263 30.39 -2.57 -17.17
CA PRO A 263 31.07 -3.53 -16.31
C PRO A 263 31.32 -3.03 -14.88
N GLY A 264 31.43 -1.70 -14.69
CA GLY A 264 31.64 -1.09 -13.38
C GLY A 264 30.41 -1.20 -12.45
N SER A 265 29.21 -1.34 -13.00
CA SER A 265 27.98 -1.58 -12.22
C SER A 265 27.73 -3.06 -11.90
N THR A 266 28.44 -4.00 -12.52
CA THR A 266 28.21 -5.45 -12.34
C THR A 266 28.37 -5.88 -10.88
N ASN A 267 29.39 -5.36 -10.18
CA ASN A 267 29.62 -5.72 -8.78
C ASN A 267 28.44 -5.32 -7.89
N PHE A 268 27.82 -4.16 -8.15
CA PHE A 268 26.61 -3.74 -7.43
C PHE A 268 25.46 -4.71 -7.65
N PHE A 269 25.19 -5.13 -8.89
CA PHE A 269 24.09 -6.05 -9.18
C PHE A 269 24.33 -7.45 -8.62
N ILE A 270 25.58 -7.94 -8.62
CA ILE A 270 25.93 -9.23 -7.98
C ILE A 270 25.64 -9.17 -6.48
N THR A 271 26.08 -8.11 -5.79
CA THR A 271 25.81 -7.95 -4.36
C THR A 271 24.31 -7.75 -4.07
N TYR A 272 23.61 -6.98 -4.91
CA TYR A 272 22.17 -6.74 -4.76
C TYR A 272 21.32 -8.00 -4.89
N VAL A 273 21.72 -8.96 -5.74
CA VAL A 273 21.03 -10.25 -5.89
C VAL A 273 21.42 -11.25 -4.80
N ALA A 274 22.65 -11.15 -4.27
CA ALA A 274 23.15 -12.04 -3.23
C ALA A 274 22.59 -11.73 -1.83
N LEU A 275 22.09 -10.50 -1.62
CA LEU A 275 21.46 -10.02 -0.38
C LEU A 275 19.94 -10.25 -0.41
#